data_AF-A0AAE7NM58-F1
#
_entry.id   AF-A0AAE7NM58-F1
#
_cell.length_a   1.000
_cell.length_b   1.000
_cell.length_c   1.000
_cell.angle_alpha   90.00
_cell.angle_beta   90.00
_cell.angle_gamma   90.00
#
_symmetry.space_group_name_H-M   'P 1'
#
loop_
_entity.id
_entity.type
_entity.pdbx_description
1 polymer ?
#
loop_
_entity_poly.entity_id
_entity_poly.type
_entity_poly.pdbx_seq_one_letter_code
_entity_poly.pdbx_strand_id
1 'polypeptide(L)'
;MGLKRRRFKQTESLETRLEQFAQDMRERADGKPPGDERNALLKRARNADQAIDIERQLQGHRKKDLCLSNARERPSTSRSLPKLLQFRSDRRS
;
A
#
# COMPACT_ATOMS: atom_id res chain seq x y z
N MET A 1 -5.75 -11.87 33.89
CA MET A 1 -4.40 -11.76 33.31
C MET A 1 -4.50 -11.90 31.80
N GLY A 2 -4.41 -10.81 31.03
CA GLY A 2 -4.52 -10.87 29.56
C GLY A 2 -3.19 -11.25 28.92
N LEU A 3 -3.18 -12.29 28.08
CA LEU A 3 -1.97 -12.68 27.32
C LEU A 3 -1.53 -11.52 26.41
N LYS A 4 -0.29 -11.08 26.59
CA LYS A 4 0.31 -10.00 25.81
C LYS A 4 0.41 -10.43 24.35
N ARG A 5 -0.34 -9.77 23.46
CA ARG A 5 -0.34 -10.08 22.02
C ARG A 5 1.04 -9.77 21.44
N ARG A 6 1.73 -10.77 20.89
CA ARG A 6 2.99 -10.56 20.15
C ARG A 6 2.67 -9.94 18.80
N ARG A 7 2.73 -8.60 18.72
CA ARG A 7 2.65 -7.88 17.44
C ARG A 7 3.99 -8.00 16.72
N PHE A 8 4.08 -8.89 15.76
CA PHE A 8 5.24 -9.01 14.89
C PHE A 8 5.16 -7.95 13.80
N LYS A 9 6.25 -7.21 13.56
CA LYS A 9 6.36 -6.31 12.42
C LYS A 9 6.86 -7.13 11.24
N GLN A 10 6.04 -7.29 10.21
CA GLN A 10 6.48 -7.86 8.94
C GLN A 10 7.21 -6.76 8.17
N THR A 11 8.51 -6.96 7.95
CA THR A 11 9.38 -6.03 7.21
C THR A 11 9.24 -6.24 5.69
N GLU A 12 8.95 -7.47 5.28
CA GLU A 12 8.74 -7.85 3.88
C GLU A 12 7.28 -7.68 3.48
N SER A 13 7.05 -7.37 2.19
CA SER A 13 5.71 -7.33 1.62
C SER A 13 5.04 -8.69 1.71
N LEU A 14 3.71 -8.70 1.71
CA LEU A 14 2.96 -9.96 1.72
C LEU A 14 3.20 -10.73 0.41
N GLU A 15 3.32 -10.04 -0.73
CA GLU A 15 3.68 -10.64 -2.04
C GLU A 15 4.96 -11.47 -1.96
N THR A 16 6.07 -10.88 -1.49
CA THR A 16 7.38 -11.57 -1.40
C THR A 16 7.31 -12.82 -0.52
N ARG A 17 6.53 -12.78 0.56
CA ARG A 17 6.36 -13.91 1.46
C ARG A 17 5.50 -15.02 0.85
N LEU A 18 4.51 -14.67 0.03
CA LEU A 18 3.69 -15.63 -0.71
C LEU A 18 4.49 -16.29 -1.83
N GLU A 19 5.37 -15.55 -2.51
CA GLU A 19 6.27 -16.09 -3.53
C GLU A 19 7.23 -17.12 -2.94
N GLN A 20 7.89 -16.79 -1.82
CA GLN A 20 8.75 -17.73 -1.08
C GLN A 20 7.96 -18.98 -0.68
N PHE A 21 6.74 -18.82 -0.16
CA PHE A 21 5.90 -19.95 0.23
C PHE A 21 5.50 -20.83 -0.97
N ALA A 22 5.15 -20.24 -2.11
CA ALA A 22 4.82 -20.99 -3.32
C ALA A 22 6.02 -21.82 -3.81
N GLN A 23 7.22 -21.22 -3.77
CA GLN A 23 8.47 -21.89 -4.14
C GLN A 23 8.75 -23.07 -3.20
N ASP A 24 8.70 -22.86 -1.88
CA ASP A 24 8.90 -23.92 -0.88
C ASP A 24 7.92 -25.09 -1.07
N MET A 25 6.66 -24.80 -1.40
CA MET A 25 5.65 -25.84 -1.64
C MET A 25 5.92 -26.63 -2.92
N ARG A 26 6.45 -25.99 -3.98
CA ARG A 26 6.85 -26.67 -5.22
C ARG A 26 8.06 -27.57 -4.98
N GLU A 27 9.09 -27.07 -4.29
CA GLU A 27 10.27 -27.86 -3.94
C GLU A 27 9.92 -29.09 -3.09
N ARG A 28 9.02 -28.93 -2.12
CA ARG A 28 8.51 -30.06 -1.32
C ARG A 28 7.69 -31.03 -2.16
N ALA A 29 6.97 -30.56 -3.17
CA ALA A 29 6.19 -31.40 -4.07
C ALA A 29 7.09 -32.21 -5.01
N ASP A 30 8.23 -31.67 -5.42
CA ASP A 30 9.20 -32.36 -6.28
C ASP A 30 9.93 -33.49 -5.54
N GLY A 31 10.13 -33.34 -4.23
CA GLY A 31 10.67 -34.40 -3.37
C GLY A 31 9.69 -35.53 -3.02
N LYS A 32 8.42 -35.44 -3.46
CA LYS A 32 7.37 -36.42 -3.13
C LYS A 32 6.95 -37.26 -4.34
N PRO A 33 6.64 -38.56 -4.14
CA PRO A 33 6.11 -39.38 -5.21
C PRO A 33 4.76 -38.84 -5.68
N PRO A 34 4.38 -39.09 -6.95
CA PRO A 34 3.09 -38.69 -7.47
C PRO A 34 1.97 -39.34 -6.66
N GLY A 35 1.10 -38.51 -6.07
CA GLY A 35 0.03 -38.94 -5.18
C GLY A 35 -0.70 -37.75 -4.56
N ASP A 36 -1.62 -38.04 -3.64
CA ASP A 36 -2.47 -37.03 -3.01
C ASP A 36 -1.68 -36.00 -2.21
N GLU A 37 -0.58 -36.42 -1.55
CA GLU A 37 0.31 -35.54 -0.80
C GLU A 37 0.97 -34.50 -1.71
N ARG A 38 1.51 -34.94 -2.85
CA ARG A 38 2.12 -34.05 -3.85
C ARG A 38 1.08 -33.08 -4.42
N ASN A 39 -0.11 -33.58 -4.74
CA ASN A 39 -1.20 -32.76 -5.25
C ASN A 39 -1.67 -31.72 -4.22
N ALA A 40 -1.69 -32.05 -2.93
CA ALA A 40 -2.03 -31.11 -1.87
C ALA A 40 -0.99 -29.98 -1.75
N LEU A 41 0.30 -30.29 -1.89
CA LEU A 41 1.38 -29.29 -1.89
C LEU A 41 1.27 -28.36 -3.11
N LEU A 42 1.04 -28.91 -4.30
CA LEU A 42 0.83 -28.12 -5.52
C LEU A 42 -0.42 -27.23 -5.43
N LYS A 43 -1.51 -27.72 -4.83
CA LYS A 43 -2.70 -26.91 -4.56
C LYS A 43 -2.37 -25.72 -3.65
N ARG A 44 -1.56 -25.92 -2.61
CA ARG A 44 -1.12 -24.83 -1.71
C ARG A 44 -0.27 -23.80 -2.43
N ALA A 45 0.64 -24.23 -3.30
CA ALA A 45 1.42 -23.32 -4.14
C ALA A 45 0.51 -22.46 -5.02
N ARG A 46 -0.48 -23.08 -5.71
CA ARG A 46 -1.46 -22.36 -6.53
C ARG A 46 -2.30 -21.37 -5.73
N ASN A 47 -2.71 -21.73 -4.52
CA ASN A 47 -3.46 -20.82 -3.66
C ASN A 47 -2.63 -19.58 -3.27
N ALA A 48 -1.32 -19.75 -3.09
CA ALA A 48 -0.42 -18.64 -2.83
C ALA A 48 -0.27 -17.71 -4.05
N ASP A 49 -0.15 -18.29 -5.25
CA ASP A 49 -0.15 -17.53 -6.51
C ASP A 49 -1.44 -16.69 -6.65
N GLN A 50 -2.61 -17.28 -6.37
CA GLN A 50 -3.89 -16.58 -6.40
C GLN A 50 -3.99 -15.48 -5.33
N ALA A 51 -3.40 -15.69 -4.16
CA ALA A 51 -3.37 -14.68 -3.11
C ALA A 51 -2.53 -13.45 -3.51
N ILE A 52 -1.44 -13.66 -4.25
CA ILE A 52 -0.63 -12.56 -4.82
C ILE A 52 -1.46 -11.74 -5.81
N ASP A 53 -2.23 -12.39 -6.68
CA ASP A 53 -3.09 -11.70 -7.64
C ASP A 53 -4.15 -10.84 -6.93
N ILE A 54 -4.78 -11.38 -5.88
CA ILE A 54 -5.74 -10.64 -5.06
C ILE A 54 -5.06 -9.45 -4.37
N GLU A 55 -3.89 -9.67 -3.77
CA GLU A 55 -3.14 -8.60 -3.13
C GLU A 55 -2.83 -7.46 -4.11
N ARG A 56 -2.34 -7.81 -5.30
CA ARG A 56 -2.05 -6.86 -6.37
C ARG A 56 -3.28 -6.05 -6.78
N GLN A 57 -4.44 -6.69 -6.89
CA GLN A 57 -5.72 -6.02 -7.16
C GLN A 57 -6.03 -5.00 -6.05
N LEU A 58 -5.97 -5.42 -4.79
CA LEU A 58 -6.25 -4.56 -3.64
C LEU A 58 -5.27 -3.37 -3.54
N GLN A 59 -3.99 -3.59 -3.84
CA GLN A 59 -2.99 -2.52 -3.89
C GLN A 59 -3.24 -1.56 -5.07
N GLY A 60 -3.62 -2.07 -6.23
CA GLY A 60 -3.95 -1.27 -7.42
C GLY A 60 -5.17 -0.37 -7.23
N HIS A 61 -6.19 -0.85 -6.49
CA HIS A 61 -7.33 -0.03 -6.09
C HIS A 61 -6.93 1.08 -5.11
N ARG A 62 -6.10 0.77 -4.10
CA ARG A 62 -5.63 1.75 -3.11
C ARG A 62 -4.89 2.96 -3.69
N LYS A 63 -4.12 2.78 -4.78
CA LYS A 63 -3.37 3.89 -5.40
C LYS A 63 -4.25 4.86 -6.20
N LYS A 64 -5.41 4.43 -6.69
CA LYS A 64 -6.32 5.28 -7.47
C LYS A 64 -7.06 6.29 -6.60
N ASP A 65 -7.34 5.93 -5.35
CA ASP A 65 -8.03 6.81 -4.39
C ASP A 65 -7.13 7.97 -3.90
N LEU A 66 -5.80 7.82 -3.99
CA LEU A 66 -4.84 8.83 -3.53
C LEU A 66 -4.79 10.09 -4.43
N CYS A 67 -5.31 10.02 -5.66
CA CYS A 67 -5.36 11.16 -6.58
C CYS A 67 -6.59 12.06 -6.40
N LEU A 68 -7.68 11.56 -5.80
CA LEU A 68 -8.91 12.36 -5.58
C LEU A 68 -8.88 13.20 -4.29
N SER A 69 -8.03 12.88 -3.31
CA SER A 69 -7.93 13.64 -2.06
C SER A 69 -7.11 14.92 -2.19
N ASN A 70 -6.14 14.99 -3.11
CA ASN A 70 -5.25 16.15 -3.25
C ASN A 70 -5.82 17.26 -4.16
N ALA A 71 -6.95 17.03 -4.84
CA ALA A 71 -7.56 18.02 -5.73
C ALA A 71 -8.46 19.05 -5.00
N ARG A 72 -8.56 18.99 -3.66
CA ARG A 72 -9.39 19.92 -2.85
C ARG A 72 -8.62 21.07 -2.21
N GLU A 73 -7.30 21.09 -2.25
CA GLU A 73 -6.54 22.28 -1.85
C GLU A 73 -6.42 23.22 -3.06
N ARG A 74 -7.53 23.86 -3.42
CA ARG A 74 -7.47 25.14 -4.12
C ARG A 74 -6.94 26.16 -3.11
N PRO A 75 -5.80 26.83 -3.32
CA PRO A 75 -5.44 27.96 -2.49
C PRO A 75 -6.53 29.02 -2.70
N SER A 76 -7.31 29.28 -1.65
CA SER A 76 -8.21 30.42 -1.57
C SER A 76 -7.37 31.70 -1.51
N THR A 77 -6.82 32.14 -2.64
CA THR A 77 -6.25 33.48 -2.75
C THR A 77 -7.38 34.50 -2.70
N SER A 78 -7.85 34.81 -1.50
CA SER A 78 -8.51 36.08 -1.21
C SER A 78 -8.22 36.51 0.22
N ARG A 79 -7.75 37.76 0.34
CA ARG A 79 -7.51 38.57 1.55
C ARG A 79 -6.18 38.36 2.29
N SER A 80 -5.18 39.11 1.87
CA SER A 80 -4.97 40.45 2.43
C SER A 80 -3.91 41.20 1.61
N LEU A 81 -4.33 42.29 0.95
CA LEU A 81 -3.39 43.27 0.40
C LEU A 81 -2.79 44.04 1.59
N PRO A 82 -1.46 44.21 1.67
CA PRO A 82 -0.89 45.11 2.66
C PRO A 82 -1.37 46.54 2.35
N LYS A 83 -2.04 47.17 3.32
CA LYS A 83 -2.33 48.61 3.33
C LYS A 83 -1.01 49.37 3.52
N LEU A 84 -0.26 49.59 2.45
CA LEU A 84 0.85 50.54 2.50
C LEU A 84 1.16 51.08 1.10
N LEU A 85 0.23 51.89 0.58
CA LEU A 85 0.61 53.02 -0.27
C LEU A 85 -0.56 54.02 -0.37
N GLN A 86 -0.73 54.84 0.66
CA GLN A 86 -1.32 56.17 0.50
C GLN A 86 -0.57 57.15 1.41
N PHE A 87 0.69 57.40 1.06
CA PHE A 87 1.40 58.57 1.57
C PHE A 87 0.97 59.75 0.69
N ARG A 88 -0.01 60.51 1.17
CA ARG A 88 -0.40 61.81 0.61
C ARG A 88 0.76 62.77 0.90
N SER A 89 1.53 63.13 -0.11
CA SER A 89 2.43 64.28 -0.03
C SER A 89 1.61 65.56 -0.15
N ASP A 90 1.12 66.04 0.99
CA ASP A 90 0.79 67.44 1.18
C ASP A 90 2.11 68.22 1.15
N ARG A 91 2.39 68.92 0.04
CA ARG A 91 3.38 69.99 0.00
C ARG A 91 2.65 71.29 -0.33
N ARG A 92 2.22 71.99 0.71
CA ARG A 92 1.99 73.44 0.67
C ARG A 92 3.35 74.13 0.64
N SER A 93 3.62 74.90 -0.41
CA SER A 93 3.73 76.37 -0.37
C SER A 93 4.45 76.89 -1.61
#